data_AF-A0A7W1HSD9-F1
#
_entry.id   AF-A0A7W1HSD9-F1
#
_cell.length_a   1.000
_cell.length_b   1.000
_cell.length_c   1.000
_cell.angle_alpha   90.00
_cell.angle_beta   90.00
_cell.angle_gamma   90.00
#
_symmetry.space_group_name_H-M   'P 1'
#
loop_
_entity.id
_entity.type
_entity.pdbx_description
1 polymer ?
#
loop_
_entity_poly.entity_id
_entity_poly.type
_entity_poly.pdbx_seq_one_letter_code
_entity_poly.pdbx_strand_id
1 'polypeptide(L)'
;MSDPLLVTGLHRSGTTWAGRMLCLSGEAGYIHEPFNPARRPSWSGGRIPFWFQYICAENENEFEPILQDVLEFRYPLLANLRDPRTYKRVGILAREYPGAYMSRLRHLRPLLKDPMALFSAEWLAHRFGARVVVMIRHPAAFAGSIKRLNWQFKFRSWLAQDLLLRDWLRPYEERMREYS
;
A
#
# COMPACT_ATOMS: atom_id res chain seq x y z
N MET A 1 18.22 1.71 -11.36
CA MET A 1 17.12 2.37 -10.63
C MET A 1 17.57 2.52 -9.19
N SER A 2 17.31 3.65 -8.54
CA SER A 2 17.57 3.82 -7.11
C SER A 2 16.65 2.91 -6.29
N ASP A 3 17.16 2.28 -5.23
CA ASP A 3 16.40 1.43 -4.30
C ASP A 3 15.07 2.10 -3.87
N PRO A 4 13.89 1.48 -3.98
CA PRO A 4 12.66 2.07 -3.49
C PRO A 4 12.68 2.39 -1.99
N LEU A 5 11.84 3.32 -1.57
CA LEU A 5 11.49 3.54 -0.15
C LEU A 5 10.10 2.98 0.11
N LEU A 6 9.94 2.21 1.16
CA LEU A 6 8.63 1.80 1.68
C LEU A 6 8.43 2.42 3.06
N VAL A 7 7.44 3.29 3.22
CA VAL A 7 6.99 3.79 4.52
C VAL A 7 5.70 3.08 4.89
N THR A 8 5.80 2.14 5.82
CA THR A 8 4.70 1.25 6.23
C THR A 8 4.55 1.21 7.75
N GLY A 9 3.79 0.26 8.27
CA GLY A 9 3.38 0.14 9.67
C GLY A 9 1.86 0.20 9.80
N LEU A 10 1.37 0.22 11.03
CA LEU A 10 -0.07 0.34 11.24
C LEU A 10 -0.61 1.69 10.72
N HIS A 11 -1.85 1.67 10.25
CA HIS A 11 -2.57 2.91 10.00
C HIS A 11 -2.64 3.72 11.30
N ARG A 12 -2.75 5.05 11.20
CA ARG A 12 -2.71 5.98 12.35
C ARG A 12 -1.37 6.05 13.10
N SER A 13 -0.27 5.52 12.54
CA SER A 13 1.09 5.62 13.13
C SER A 13 1.95 6.75 12.54
N GLY A 14 1.36 7.68 11.79
CA GLY A 14 2.10 8.84 11.24
C GLY A 14 2.79 8.58 9.88
N THR A 15 2.52 7.45 9.23
CA THR A 15 3.09 7.09 7.92
C THR A 15 2.92 8.17 6.84
N THR A 16 1.78 8.87 6.81
CA THR A 16 1.55 9.94 5.82
C THR A 16 2.50 11.12 6.04
N TRP A 17 2.71 11.51 7.30
CA TRP A 17 3.60 12.62 7.61
C TRP A 17 5.04 12.23 7.28
N ALA A 18 5.50 11.06 7.75
CA ALA A 18 6.85 10.57 7.48
C ALA A 18 7.14 10.45 5.98
N GLY A 19 6.24 9.83 5.20
CA GLY A 19 6.39 9.70 3.76
C GLY A 19 6.45 11.04 3.03
N ARG A 20 5.67 12.04 3.47
CA ARG A 20 5.71 13.39 2.88
C ARG A 20 7.02 14.12 3.20
N MET A 21 7.51 14.00 4.44
CA MET A 21 8.78 14.63 4.84
C MET A 21 9.95 14.09 4.03
N LEU A 22 9.98 12.79 3.77
CA LEU A 22 11.01 12.15 2.93
C LEU A 22 10.97 12.59 1.46
N CYS A 23 9.83 13.09 0.96
CA CYS A 23 9.71 13.62 -0.40
C CYS A 23 10.04 15.12 -0.51
N LEU A 24 10.29 15.83 0.60
CA LEU A 24 10.50 17.29 0.56
C LEU A 24 11.76 17.70 -0.20
N SER A 25 12.78 16.85 -0.29
CA SER A 25 14.00 17.15 -1.06
C SER A 25 13.77 17.20 -2.58
N GLY A 26 12.64 16.66 -3.06
CA GLY A 26 12.37 16.52 -4.49
C GLY A 26 13.08 15.35 -5.16
N GLU A 27 13.87 14.56 -4.43
CA GLU A 27 14.59 13.38 -4.94
C GLU A 27 13.71 12.12 -4.99
N ALA A 28 12.59 12.11 -4.24
CA ALA A 28 11.68 10.98 -4.15
C ALA A 28 10.27 11.32 -4.64
N GLY A 29 9.70 10.45 -5.46
CA GLY A 29 8.33 10.54 -5.96
C GLY A 29 7.36 9.81 -5.03
N TYR A 30 6.36 10.55 -4.52
CA TYR A 30 5.39 10.02 -3.55
C TYR A 30 4.30 9.17 -4.22
N ILE A 31 4.23 7.90 -3.85
CA ILE A 31 3.21 6.94 -4.29
C ILE A 31 2.28 6.66 -3.12
N HIS A 32 1.00 6.99 -3.31
CA HIS A 32 0.00 6.94 -2.24
C HIS A 32 -0.77 5.61 -2.23
N GLU A 33 -0.45 4.75 -1.26
CA GLU A 33 -1.18 3.54 -0.88
C GLU A 33 -1.58 2.60 -2.04
N PRO A 34 -0.62 2.03 -2.80
CA PRO A 34 -0.90 1.10 -3.90
C PRO A 34 -1.61 -0.20 -3.47
N PHE A 35 -1.43 -0.66 -2.23
CA PHE A 35 -2.06 -1.85 -1.67
C PHE A 35 -3.50 -1.60 -1.20
N ASN A 36 -4.02 -0.37 -1.30
CA ASN A 36 -5.37 -0.04 -0.85
C ASN A 36 -6.45 -0.55 -1.81
N PRO A 37 -7.21 -1.62 -1.46
CA PRO A 37 -8.18 -2.23 -2.37
C PRO A 37 -9.44 -1.35 -2.53
N ALA A 38 -9.71 -0.43 -1.60
CA ALA A 38 -10.84 0.50 -1.68
C ALA A 38 -10.50 1.80 -2.44
N ARG A 39 -9.22 2.07 -2.69
CA ARG A 39 -8.79 3.29 -3.36
C ARG A 39 -9.13 3.23 -4.85
N ARG A 40 -9.79 4.26 -5.35
CA ARG A 40 -10.05 4.45 -6.79
C ARG A 40 -9.99 5.95 -7.12
N PRO A 41 -9.23 6.39 -8.14
CA PRO A 41 -8.30 5.59 -8.93
C PRO A 41 -7.14 5.04 -8.07
N SER A 42 -6.42 4.03 -8.54
CA SER A 42 -5.34 3.37 -7.78
C SER A 42 -4.10 3.13 -8.64
N TRP A 43 -2.96 3.12 -7.96
CA TRP A 43 -1.66 2.77 -8.53
C TRP A 43 -1.58 1.31 -9.01
N SER A 44 -2.30 0.40 -8.35
CA SER A 44 -2.38 -1.02 -8.73
C SER A 44 -3.47 -1.31 -9.78
N GLY A 45 -4.28 -0.32 -10.17
CA GLY A 45 -5.41 -0.52 -11.07
C GLY A 45 -6.53 -1.40 -10.49
N GLY A 46 -6.63 -1.48 -9.16
CA GLY A 46 -7.62 -2.30 -8.45
C GLY A 46 -7.32 -3.79 -8.41
N ARG A 47 -6.08 -4.18 -8.75
CA ARG A 47 -5.61 -5.57 -8.81
C ARG A 47 -5.08 -6.12 -7.49
N ILE A 48 -5.09 -5.32 -6.41
CA ILE A 48 -4.81 -5.79 -5.05
C ILE A 48 -6.15 -6.08 -4.37
N PRO A 49 -6.50 -7.35 -4.10
CA PRO A 49 -7.84 -7.72 -3.66
C PRO A 49 -8.08 -7.53 -2.16
N PHE A 50 -7.07 -7.72 -1.31
CA PHE A 50 -7.23 -7.78 0.14
C PHE A 50 -6.63 -6.58 0.87
N TRP A 51 -7.26 -6.20 1.99
CA TRP A 51 -6.63 -5.31 2.97
C TRP A 51 -5.45 -6.03 3.59
N PHE A 52 -4.29 -5.36 3.57
CA PHE A 52 -3.02 -5.96 3.94
C PHE A 52 -2.70 -7.24 3.16
N GLN A 53 -2.73 -7.14 1.82
CA GLN A 53 -2.29 -8.22 0.94
C GLN A 53 -0.88 -8.68 1.35
N TYR A 54 -0.76 -9.98 1.61
CA TYR A 54 0.50 -10.66 1.86
C TYR A 54 1.04 -11.22 0.56
N ILE A 55 2.32 -10.95 0.31
CA ILE A 55 3.06 -11.42 -0.85
C ILE A 55 4.35 -12.06 -0.36
N CYS A 56 4.64 -13.25 -0.87
CA CYS A 56 5.85 -14.02 -0.64
C CYS A 56 6.26 -14.72 -1.94
N ALA A 57 7.37 -15.46 -1.93
CA ALA A 57 7.87 -16.17 -3.11
C ALA A 57 6.83 -17.12 -3.76
N GLU A 58 5.88 -17.64 -2.98
CA GLU A 58 4.87 -18.59 -3.48
C GLU A 58 3.78 -17.94 -4.33
N ASN A 59 3.49 -16.64 -4.14
CA ASN A 59 2.44 -15.92 -4.88
C ASN A 59 2.93 -14.67 -5.61
N GLU A 60 4.24 -14.39 -5.61
CA GLU A 60 4.80 -13.15 -6.16
C GLU A 60 4.51 -12.94 -7.65
N ASN A 61 4.39 -14.02 -8.42
CA ASN A 61 4.17 -13.96 -9.87
C ASN A 61 2.91 -13.17 -10.26
N GLU A 62 1.87 -13.16 -9.40
CA GLU A 62 0.65 -12.39 -9.64
C GLU A 62 0.85 -10.89 -9.42
N PHE A 63 1.71 -10.53 -8.45
CA PHE A 63 1.82 -9.16 -7.94
C PHE A 63 3.06 -8.41 -8.42
N GLU A 64 4.12 -9.12 -8.77
CA GLU A 64 5.38 -8.52 -9.20
C GLU A 64 5.20 -7.56 -10.38
N PRO A 65 4.52 -7.91 -11.49
CA PRO A 65 4.35 -6.99 -12.61
C PRO A 65 3.59 -5.72 -12.20
N ILE A 66 2.63 -5.86 -11.29
CA ILE A 66 1.83 -4.75 -10.77
C ILE A 66 2.74 -3.80 -10.00
N LEU A 67 3.57 -4.32 -9.09
CA LEU A 67 4.45 -3.50 -8.26
C LEU A 67 5.62 -2.91 -9.06
N GLN A 68 6.13 -3.64 -10.05
CA GLN A 68 7.12 -3.10 -10.98
C GLN A 68 6.57 -1.87 -11.71
N ASP A 69 5.36 -1.94 -12.26
CA ASP A 69 4.72 -0.79 -12.90
C ASP A 69 4.56 0.39 -11.93
N VAL A 70 4.14 0.12 -10.68
CA VAL A 70 4.02 1.16 -9.64
C VAL A 70 5.36 1.82 -9.35
N LEU A 71 6.41 1.04 -9.14
CA LEU A 71 7.77 1.52 -8.83
C LEU A 71 8.40 2.30 -10.00
N GLU A 72 8.01 1.97 -11.22
CA GLU A 72 8.40 2.68 -12.43
C GLU A 72 7.52 3.92 -12.73
N PHE A 73 6.63 4.29 -11.82
CA PHE A 73 5.64 5.35 -11.96
C PHE A 73 4.73 5.19 -13.20
N ARG A 74 4.51 3.95 -13.67
CA ARG A 74 3.59 3.64 -14.77
C ARG A 74 2.16 3.61 -14.24
N TYR A 75 1.56 4.79 -14.14
CA TYR A 75 0.21 4.93 -13.62
C TYR A 75 -0.82 4.28 -14.59
N PRO A 76 -1.67 3.34 -14.13
CA PRO A 76 -2.53 2.56 -15.03
C PRO A 76 -3.79 3.35 -15.44
N LEU A 77 -3.64 4.30 -16.37
CA LEU A 77 -4.73 5.15 -16.85
C LEU A 77 -5.92 4.35 -17.39
N LEU A 78 -5.68 3.41 -18.31
CA LEU A 78 -6.75 2.63 -18.95
C LEU A 78 -7.54 1.80 -17.95
N ALA A 79 -6.87 1.17 -16.97
CA ALA A 79 -7.55 0.41 -15.92
C ALA A 79 -8.42 1.33 -15.03
N ASN A 80 -7.92 2.53 -14.71
CA ASN A 80 -8.66 3.48 -13.90
C ASN A 80 -9.81 4.17 -14.64
N LEU A 81 -9.75 4.30 -15.97
CA LEU A 81 -10.83 4.88 -16.80
C LEU A 81 -11.99 3.91 -17.04
N ARG A 82 -11.74 2.59 -16.94
CA ARG A 82 -12.77 1.54 -17.11
C ARG A 82 -13.75 1.45 -15.92
N ASP A 83 -13.47 2.10 -14.79
CA ASP A 83 -14.41 2.13 -13.66
C ASP A 83 -15.64 3.02 -14.03
N PRO A 84 -16.87 2.49 -14.07
CA PRO A 84 -18.06 3.27 -14.48
C PRO A 84 -18.38 4.44 -13.53
N ARG A 85 -17.76 4.50 -12.33
CA ARG A 85 -17.89 5.61 -11.38
C ARG A 85 -16.82 6.70 -11.57
N THR A 86 -16.03 6.62 -12.66
CA THR A 86 -14.84 7.46 -12.88
C THR A 86 -15.13 8.95 -13.04
N TYR A 87 -16.30 9.37 -13.55
CA TYR A 87 -16.58 10.79 -13.77
C TYR A 87 -16.45 11.63 -12.47
N LYS A 88 -16.85 11.08 -11.31
CA LYS A 88 -16.65 11.73 -9.99
C LYS A 88 -15.19 11.74 -9.51
N ARG A 89 -14.31 11.02 -10.21
CA ARG A 89 -12.93 10.70 -9.82
C ARG A 89 -11.89 11.17 -10.85
N VAL A 90 -12.33 11.80 -11.95
CA VAL A 90 -11.45 12.40 -12.97
C VAL A 90 -10.50 13.43 -12.37
N GLY A 91 -10.95 14.24 -11.40
CA GLY A 91 -10.09 15.22 -10.74
C GLY A 91 -8.90 14.61 -9.98
N ILE A 92 -9.08 13.42 -9.40
CA ILE A 92 -7.97 12.69 -8.75
C ILE A 92 -6.99 12.21 -9.80
N LEU A 93 -7.50 11.63 -10.90
CA LEU A 93 -6.68 11.14 -12.01
C LEU A 93 -5.88 12.27 -12.67
N ALA A 94 -6.52 13.41 -12.95
CA ALA A 94 -5.91 14.60 -13.53
C ALA A 94 -4.82 15.20 -12.63
N ARG A 95 -4.91 14.99 -11.31
CA ARG A 95 -3.88 15.42 -10.35
C ARG A 95 -2.73 14.42 -10.23
N GLU A 96 -3.01 13.12 -10.20
CA GLU A 96 -1.99 12.10 -9.93
C GLU A 96 -1.20 11.71 -11.17
N TYR A 97 -1.84 11.65 -12.34
CA TYR A 97 -1.18 11.23 -13.57
C TYR A 97 -0.01 12.16 -13.99
N PRO A 98 -0.16 13.49 -14.02
CA PRO A 98 0.97 14.37 -14.35
C PRO A 98 2.11 14.25 -13.34
N GLY A 99 1.79 14.06 -12.05
CA GLY A 99 2.79 13.84 -11.00
C GLY A 99 3.56 12.53 -11.20
N ALA A 100 2.87 11.45 -11.55
CA ALA A 100 3.47 10.17 -11.89
C ALA A 100 4.39 10.29 -13.12
N TYR A 101 3.88 10.91 -14.18
CA TYR A 101 4.64 11.13 -15.42
C TYR A 101 5.90 11.98 -15.17
N MET A 102 5.78 13.07 -14.40
CA MET A 102 6.91 13.91 -14.04
C MET A 102 7.93 13.17 -13.17
N SER A 103 7.47 12.35 -12.22
CA SER A 103 8.36 11.53 -11.37
C SER A 103 9.14 10.51 -12.21
N ARG A 104 8.48 9.92 -13.22
CA ARG A 104 9.12 9.02 -14.20
C ARG A 104 10.17 9.74 -15.03
N LEU A 105 9.83 10.89 -15.61
CA LEU A 105 10.74 11.69 -16.44
C LEU A 105 11.98 12.16 -15.67
N ARG A 106 11.82 12.50 -14.39
CA ARG A 106 12.92 12.95 -13.52
C ARG A 106 13.69 11.80 -12.88
N HIS A 107 13.34 10.55 -13.17
CA HIS A 107 13.93 9.36 -12.55
C HIS A 107 13.97 9.44 -11.02
N LEU A 108 12.90 9.97 -10.41
CA LEU A 108 12.83 10.10 -8.96
C LEU A 108 12.86 8.74 -8.28
N ARG A 109 13.35 8.71 -7.06
CA ARG A 109 13.31 7.52 -6.22
C ARG A 109 11.86 7.21 -5.84
N PRO A 110 11.31 6.02 -6.14
CA PRO A 110 9.94 5.69 -5.74
C PRO A 110 9.82 5.59 -4.21
N LEU A 111 8.87 6.31 -3.64
CA LEU A 111 8.49 6.22 -2.22
C LEU A 111 7.05 5.75 -2.10
N LEU A 112 6.88 4.50 -1.68
CA LEU A 112 5.59 3.92 -1.36
C LEU A 112 5.24 4.29 0.07
N LYS A 113 4.28 5.19 0.25
CA LYS A 113 3.62 5.33 1.55
C LYS A 113 2.45 4.37 1.55
N ASP A 114 2.51 3.34 2.39
CA ASP A 114 1.44 2.35 2.46
C ASP A 114 1.42 1.58 3.78
N PRO A 115 0.48 1.88 4.71
CA PRO A 115 0.29 1.07 5.92
C PRO A 115 -0.08 -0.39 5.62
N MET A 116 -0.69 -0.65 4.47
CA MET A 116 -1.28 -1.94 4.12
C MET A 116 -0.25 -2.85 3.47
N ALA A 117 0.87 -2.31 3.01
CA ALA A 117 2.00 -3.10 2.55
C ALA A 117 2.78 -3.80 3.69
N LEU A 118 2.36 -3.67 4.96
CA LEU A 118 3.12 -4.14 6.13
C LEU A 118 3.51 -5.62 6.04
N PHE A 119 2.56 -6.52 5.72
CA PHE A 119 2.87 -7.94 5.61
C PHE A 119 3.70 -8.26 4.37
N SER A 120 3.64 -7.43 3.32
CA SER A 120 4.46 -7.58 2.10
C SER A 120 5.81 -6.87 2.17
N ALA A 121 6.19 -6.31 3.33
CA ALA A 121 7.39 -5.50 3.46
C ALA A 121 8.68 -6.31 3.23
N GLU A 122 8.73 -7.55 3.75
CA GLU A 122 9.86 -8.46 3.55
C GLU A 122 10.04 -8.79 2.07
N TRP A 123 8.97 -9.19 1.39
CA TRP A 123 9.01 -9.45 -0.06
C TRP A 123 9.43 -8.23 -0.86
N LEU A 124 8.92 -7.02 -0.56
CA LEU A 124 9.34 -5.79 -1.23
C LEU A 124 10.84 -5.51 -1.03
N ALA A 125 11.38 -5.80 0.15
CA ALA A 125 12.80 -5.66 0.45
C ALA A 125 13.65 -6.65 -0.37
N HIS A 126 13.27 -7.92 -0.40
CA HIS A 126 14.01 -8.96 -1.11
C HIS A 126 13.89 -8.84 -2.64
N ARG A 127 12.69 -8.61 -3.17
CA ARG A 127 12.44 -8.63 -4.62
C ARG A 127 12.91 -7.36 -5.33
N PHE A 128 12.71 -6.20 -4.70
CA PHE A 128 12.99 -4.90 -5.32
C PHE A 128 14.10 -4.11 -4.62
N GLY A 129 14.75 -4.68 -3.60
CA GLY A 129 15.74 -3.95 -2.80
C GLY A 129 15.14 -2.78 -2.03
N ALA A 130 13.84 -2.81 -1.71
CA ALA A 130 13.18 -1.70 -1.05
C ALA A 130 13.77 -1.44 0.35
N ARG A 131 14.11 -0.19 0.64
CA ARG A 131 14.44 0.24 2.00
C ARG A 131 13.17 0.50 2.77
N VAL A 132 12.93 -0.32 3.79
CA VAL A 132 11.69 -0.30 4.56
C VAL A 132 11.83 0.54 5.83
N VAL A 133 10.89 1.47 6.01
CA VAL A 133 10.69 2.26 7.23
C VAL A 133 9.35 1.84 7.85
N VAL A 134 9.41 1.13 8.98
CA VAL A 134 8.21 0.69 9.71
C VAL A 134 7.88 1.69 10.80
N MET A 135 6.72 2.34 10.68
CA MET A 135 6.23 3.28 11.68
C MET A 135 5.56 2.53 12.85
N ILE A 136 6.15 2.66 14.03
CA ILE A 136 5.63 2.08 15.26
C ILE A 136 5.02 3.19 16.12
N ARG A 137 3.83 2.94 16.67
CA ARG A 137 3.13 3.82 17.60
C ARG A 137 2.67 3.03 18.80
N HIS A 138 2.68 3.65 19.97
CA HIS A 138 2.20 3.03 21.21
C HIS A 138 0.78 2.42 21.03
N PRO A 139 0.55 1.13 21.39
CA PRO A 139 -0.72 0.45 21.15
C PRO A 139 -1.93 1.15 21.75
N ALA A 140 -1.83 1.69 22.98
CA ALA A 140 -2.92 2.44 23.59
C ALA A 140 -3.31 3.71 22.80
N ALA A 141 -2.33 4.38 22.18
CA ALA A 141 -2.59 5.56 21.36
C ALA A 141 -3.23 5.20 20.01
N PHE A 142 -2.87 4.05 19.44
CA PHE A 142 -3.55 3.48 18.28
C PHE A 142 -5.01 3.12 18.64
N ALA A 143 -5.23 2.31 19.68
CA ALA A 143 -6.55 1.90 20.13
C ALA A 143 -7.45 3.10 20.45
N GLY A 144 -6.93 4.11 21.15
CA GLY A 144 -7.65 5.37 21.42
C GLY A 144 -8.03 6.11 20.14
N SER A 145 -7.14 6.16 19.13
CA SER A 145 -7.46 6.78 17.83
C SER A 145 -8.56 6.01 17.07
N ILE A 146 -8.55 4.69 17.10
CA ILE A 146 -9.53 3.85 16.41
C ILE A 146 -10.91 3.97 17.07
N LYS A 147 -10.96 3.85 18.40
CA LYS A 147 -12.18 4.02 19.18
C LYS A 147 -12.82 5.40 18.95
N ARG A 148 -12.03 6.48 19.00
CA ARG A 148 -12.52 7.84 18.78
C ARG A 148 -13.12 8.03 17.37
N LEU A 149 -12.52 7.42 16.36
CA LEU A 149 -13.02 7.49 14.98
C LEU A 149 -14.14 6.50 14.68
N ASN A 150 -14.49 5.64 15.64
CA ASN A 150 -15.41 4.52 15.48
C ASN A 150 -15.09 3.67 14.23
N TRP A 151 -13.78 3.44 14.00
CA TRP A 151 -13.35 2.62 12.88
C TRP A 151 -13.44 1.15 13.24
N GLN A 152 -14.09 0.39 12.37
CA GLN A 152 -14.19 -1.06 12.48
C GLN A 152 -13.18 -1.69 11.54
N PHE A 153 -12.65 -2.85 11.94
CA PHE A 153 -11.76 -3.65 11.11
C PHE A 153 -12.40 -4.99 10.83
N LYS A 154 -12.46 -5.38 9.55
CA LYS A 154 -13.03 -6.67 9.13
C LYS A 154 -11.90 -7.65 8.88
N PHE A 155 -11.76 -8.67 9.73
CA PHE A 155 -10.70 -9.67 9.60
C PHE A 155 -10.86 -10.61 8.41
N ARG A 156 -12.02 -10.59 7.72
CA ARG A 156 -12.26 -11.37 6.50
C ARG A 156 -11.13 -11.28 5.47
N SER A 157 -10.52 -10.11 5.28
CA SER A 157 -9.39 -9.98 4.33
C SER A 157 -8.14 -10.73 4.78
N TRP A 158 -7.90 -10.87 6.08
CA TRP A 158 -6.76 -11.65 6.60
C TRP A 158 -7.07 -13.15 6.60
N LEU A 159 -8.29 -13.50 7.02
CA LEU A 159 -8.77 -14.89 7.05
C LEU A 159 -8.90 -15.52 5.65
N ALA A 160 -9.00 -14.72 4.60
CA ALA A 160 -9.05 -15.19 3.21
C ALA A 160 -7.66 -15.42 2.58
N GLN A 161 -6.57 -15.22 3.33
CA GLN A 161 -5.21 -15.35 2.84
C GLN A 161 -4.47 -16.48 3.57
N ASP A 162 -4.53 -17.70 3.02
CA ASP A 162 -3.97 -18.89 3.65
C ASP A 162 -2.47 -18.77 3.95
N LEU A 163 -1.70 -18.15 3.05
CA LEU A 163 -0.27 -17.90 3.24
C LEU A 163 -0.01 -16.96 4.42
N LEU A 164 -0.82 -15.90 4.57
CA LEU A 164 -0.68 -14.95 5.69
C LEU A 164 -1.01 -15.62 7.03
N LEU A 165 -2.06 -16.45 7.05
CA LEU A 165 -2.41 -17.23 8.22
C LEU A 165 -1.29 -18.20 8.56
N ARG A 166 -0.83 -19.00 7.60
CA ARG A 166 0.22 -19.99 7.78
C ARG A 166 1.49 -19.39 8.39
N ASP A 167 1.94 -18.26 7.84
CA ASP A 167 3.27 -17.71 8.16
C ASP A 167 3.26 -16.80 9.40
N TRP A 168 2.17 -16.05 9.64
CA TRP A 168 2.17 -15.00 10.67
C TRP A 168 1.00 -15.04 11.65
N LEU A 169 -0.20 -15.41 11.20
CA LEU A 169 -1.44 -15.14 11.96
C LEU A 169 -2.17 -16.38 12.50
N ARG A 170 -1.67 -17.60 12.26
CA ARG A 170 -2.28 -18.87 12.71
C ARG A 170 -2.67 -18.87 14.20
N PRO A 171 -1.83 -18.38 15.15
CA PRO A 171 -2.21 -18.38 16.57
C PRO A 171 -3.42 -17.48 16.91
N TYR A 172 -3.82 -16.58 16.00
CA TYR A 172 -4.91 -15.63 16.21
C TYR A 172 -6.16 -15.95 15.40
N GLU A 173 -6.16 -17.06 14.63
CA GLU A 173 -7.23 -17.36 13.68
C GLU A 173 -8.60 -17.47 14.34
N GLU A 174 -8.72 -18.24 15.41
CA GLU A 174 -9.98 -18.41 16.16
C GLU A 174 -10.52 -17.07 16.66
N ARG A 175 -9.66 -16.25 17.25
CA ARG A 175 -10.01 -14.92 17.75
C ARG A 175 -10.44 -13.99 16.61
N MET A 176 -9.77 -14.02 15.47
CA MET A 176 -10.17 -13.24 14.31
C MET A 176 -11.55 -13.66 13.77
N ARG A 177 -11.88 -14.95 13.81
CA ARG A 177 -13.20 -15.47 13.42
C ARG A 177 -14.31 -15.02 14.37
N GLU A 178 -14.03 -14.96 15.67
CA GLU A 178 -14.97 -14.45 16.69
C GLU A 178 -15.38 -12.99 16.44
N TYR A 179 -14.43 -12.15 15.98
CA TYR A 179 -14.64 -10.72 15.72
C TYR A 179 -14.87 -10.36 14.24
N SER A 180 -15.16 -11.35 13.37
CA SER A 180 -15.35 -11.14 11.91
C SER A 180 -16.77 -10.79 11.49
#